data_AF-A0A839QV59-F1
#
_entry.id   AF-A0A839QV59-F1
#
_cell.length_a   1.000
_cell.length_b   1.000
_cell.length_c   1.000
_cell.angle_alpha   90.00
_cell.angle_beta   90.00
_cell.angle_gamma   90.00
#
_symmetry.space_group_name_H-M   'P 1'
#
loop_
_entity.id
_entity.type
_entity.pdbx_description
1 polymer ?
#
loop_
_entity_poly.entity_id
_entity_poly.type
_entity_poly.pdbx_seq_one_letter_code
_entity_poly.pdbx_strand_id
1 'polypeptide(L)'
;MATTHAVILARGLGTRMRREDPSAALTAEQAAAAGSGVTALIDVGRPFLDYVISALADAGVTDVCLIIGPEHDALREYVRATSGGRSLVCATDLGLTIRATATGPAAPAEPAAPTEPSEPTAPTEPADPGA
;
A
#
# COMPACT_ATOMS: atom_id res chain seq x y z
N MET A 1 -9.39 19.00 -18.73
CA MET A 1 -9.19 17.71 -18.03
C MET A 1 -8.14 17.92 -16.96
N ALA A 2 -8.41 17.52 -15.72
CA ALA A 2 -7.38 17.47 -14.68
C ALA A 2 -6.72 16.08 -14.70
N THR A 3 -5.40 16.02 -14.64
CA THR A 3 -4.63 14.78 -14.49
C THR A 3 -4.72 14.31 -13.06
N THR A 4 -5.46 13.22 -12.80
CA THR A 4 -5.65 12.68 -11.45
C THR A 4 -4.81 11.44 -11.16
N HIS A 5 -4.12 10.89 -12.16
CA HIS A 5 -3.37 9.65 -12.09
C HIS A 5 -1.88 9.87 -12.41
N ALA A 6 -1.00 9.15 -11.72
CA ALA A 6 0.43 9.10 -12.01
C ALA A 6 1.02 7.69 -11.87
N VAL A 7 2.10 7.45 -12.60
CA VAL A 7 2.90 6.21 -12.51
C VAL A 7 4.32 6.57 -12.14
N ILE A 8 4.85 5.95 -11.08
CA ILE A 8 6.22 6.14 -10.60
C ILE A 8 7.00 4.85 -10.83
N LEU A 9 8.09 4.94 -11.60
CA LEU A 9 9.00 3.82 -11.83
C LEU A 9 10.06 3.78 -10.73
N ALA A 10 9.84 2.93 -9.71
CA ALA A 10 10.68 2.81 -8.52
C ALA A 10 11.45 1.48 -8.43
N ARG A 11 11.59 0.74 -9.54
CA ARG A 11 12.41 -0.49 -9.65
C ARG A 11 13.93 -0.24 -9.65
N GLY A 12 14.37 1.00 -9.42
CA GLY A 12 15.78 1.35 -9.45
C GLY A 12 16.55 0.70 -8.30
N LEU A 13 17.42 -0.26 -8.63
CA LEU A 13 18.29 -0.98 -7.69
C LEU A 13 19.41 -0.12 -7.07
N GLY A 14 19.44 1.21 -7.28
CA GLY A 14 20.47 2.07 -6.67
C GLY A 14 21.92 1.68 -7.00
N THR A 15 22.19 1.00 -8.12
CA THR A 15 23.53 0.44 -8.43
C THR A 15 24.62 1.49 -8.52
N ARG A 16 24.29 2.72 -8.94
CA ARG A 16 25.24 3.85 -8.90
C ARG A 16 25.47 4.37 -7.49
N MET A 17 24.45 4.32 -6.63
CA MET A 17 24.52 4.76 -5.23
C MET A 17 25.26 3.75 -4.34
N ARG A 18 25.27 2.47 -4.74
CA ARG A 18 26.05 1.39 -4.11
C ARG A 18 27.51 1.36 -4.54
N ARG A 19 27.93 2.21 -5.48
CA ARG A 19 29.33 2.31 -5.87
C ARG A 19 30.09 2.99 -4.74
N GLU A 20 31.09 2.29 -4.21
CA GLU A 20 32.01 2.88 -3.25
C GLU A 20 32.71 4.08 -3.88
N ASP A 21 32.59 5.23 -3.22
CA ASP A 21 33.31 6.44 -3.55
C ASP A 21 34.13 6.83 -2.30
N PRO A 22 35.46 6.69 -2.31
CA PRO A 22 36.30 7.00 -1.16
C PRO A 22 36.27 8.49 -0.78
N SER A 23 35.72 9.36 -1.63
CA SER A 23 35.51 10.78 -1.33
C SER A 23 34.17 11.06 -0.65
N ALA A 24 33.25 10.09 -0.59
CA ALA A 24 31.96 10.25 0.05
C ALA A 24 32.04 9.95 1.56
N ALA A 25 31.86 10.98 2.39
CA ALA A 25 31.71 10.81 3.83
C ALA A 25 30.25 10.49 4.17
N LEU A 26 29.93 9.20 4.30
CA LEU A 26 28.61 8.72 4.68
C LEU A 26 28.55 8.37 6.17
N THR A 27 27.46 8.74 6.83
CA THR A 27 27.11 8.17 8.13
C THR A 27 26.71 6.70 7.98
N ALA A 28 26.76 5.92 9.07
CA ALA A 28 26.37 4.51 9.04
C ALA A 28 24.93 4.28 8.53
N GLU A 29 24.03 5.22 8.85
CA GLU A 29 22.63 5.19 8.44
C GLU A 29 22.47 5.46 6.94
N GLN A 30 23.23 6.43 6.39
CA GLN A 30 23.28 6.70 4.95
C GLN A 30 23.90 5.55 4.16
N ALA A 31 24.93 4.90 4.70
CA ALA A 31 25.54 3.72 4.08
C ALA A 31 24.57 2.52 4.06
N ALA A 32 23.80 2.30 5.13
CA ALA A 32 22.77 1.26 5.17
C ALA A 32 21.62 1.53 4.17
N ALA A 33 21.15 2.77 4.10
CA ALA A 33 20.15 3.19 3.12
C ALA A 33 20.66 3.02 1.68
N ALA A 34 21.91 3.40 1.41
CA ALA A 34 22.56 3.21 0.11
C ALA A 34 22.69 1.71 -0.24
N GLY A 35 23.10 0.87 0.72
CA GLY A 35 23.25 -0.58 0.57
C GLY A 35 21.95 -1.32 0.29
N SER A 36 20.82 -0.83 0.83
CA SER A 36 19.49 -1.41 0.59
C SER A 36 19.07 -1.39 -0.89
N GLY A 37 19.67 -0.50 -1.69
CA GLY A 37 19.34 -0.36 -3.12
C GLY A 37 17.95 0.23 -3.37
N VAL A 38 17.18 0.61 -2.33
CA VAL A 38 15.85 1.20 -2.46
C VAL A 38 15.97 2.72 -2.51
N THR A 39 16.32 3.24 -3.68
CA THR A 39 16.54 4.69 -3.91
C THR A 39 15.31 5.52 -3.51
N ALA A 40 14.10 4.98 -3.67
CA ALA A 40 12.85 5.65 -3.33
C ALA A 40 12.69 5.94 -1.82
N LEU A 41 13.37 5.17 -0.95
CA LEU A 41 13.29 5.31 0.51
C LEU A 41 14.54 5.93 1.12
N ILE A 42 15.42 6.54 0.32
CA ILE A 42 16.52 7.33 0.87
C ILE A 42 15.92 8.45 1.71
N ASP A 43 16.38 8.56 2.95
CA ASP A 43 15.96 9.64 3.84
C ASP A 43 16.76 10.92 3.56
N VAL A 44 16.03 11.97 3.17
CA VAL A 44 16.54 13.34 3.02
C VAL A 44 15.73 14.32 3.89
N GLY A 45 15.48 13.91 5.14
CA GLY A 45 14.59 14.58 6.12
C GLY A 45 13.18 13.98 6.17
N ARG A 46 12.83 13.22 5.14
CA ARG A 46 11.74 12.23 5.01
C ARG A 46 12.08 11.35 3.78
N PRO A 47 11.43 10.19 3.59
CA PRO A 47 11.68 9.36 2.41
C PRO A 47 11.54 10.14 1.10
N PHE A 48 12.46 10.00 0.16
CA PHE A 48 12.43 10.71 -1.13
C PHE A 48 11.07 10.58 -1.84
N LEU A 49 10.46 9.39 -1.78
CA LEU A 49 9.15 9.13 -2.35
C LEU A 49 8.04 10.03 -1.77
N ASP A 50 8.12 10.44 -0.51
CA ASP A 50 7.17 11.37 0.11
C ASP A 50 7.15 12.73 -0.60
N TYR A 51 8.31 13.20 -1.06
CA TYR A 51 8.40 14.47 -1.78
C TYR A 51 7.71 14.38 -3.13
N VAL A 52 7.91 13.27 -3.84
CA VAL A 52 7.26 13.02 -5.14
C VAL A 52 5.75 12.91 -4.96
N ILE A 53 5.28 12.13 -3.97
CA ILE A 53 3.86 11.98 -3.68
C ILE A 53 3.23 13.31 -3.24
N SER A 54 3.93 14.11 -2.44
CA SER A 54 3.45 15.44 -2.02
C SER A 54 3.28 16.37 -3.23
N ALA A 55 4.28 16.45 -4.10
CA ALA A 55 4.22 17.29 -5.30
C ALA A 55 3.10 16.87 -6.26
N LEU A 56 2.86 15.56 -6.39
CA LEU A 56 1.74 15.02 -7.16
C LEU A 56 0.39 15.41 -6.53
N ALA A 57 0.28 15.34 -5.20
CA ALA A 57 -0.93 15.75 -4.50
C ALA A 57 -1.21 17.25 -4.68
N ASP A 58 -0.18 18.10 -4.61
CA ASP A 58 -0.30 19.55 -4.86
C ASP A 58 -0.75 19.85 -6.31
N ALA A 59 -0.45 18.96 -7.25
CA ALA A 59 -0.92 19.01 -8.63
C ALA A 59 -2.34 18.42 -8.84
N GLY A 60 -2.99 17.92 -7.78
CA GLY A 60 -4.33 17.33 -7.84
C GLY A 60 -4.36 15.85 -8.27
N VAL A 61 -3.21 15.15 -8.22
CA VAL A 61 -3.13 13.71 -8.47
C VAL A 61 -3.48 12.95 -7.20
N THR A 62 -4.47 12.07 -7.29
CA THR A 62 -5.01 11.29 -6.16
C THR A 62 -4.65 9.80 -6.23
N ASP A 63 -4.35 9.32 -7.44
CA ASP A 63 -4.14 7.91 -7.74
C ASP A 63 -2.73 7.68 -8.28
N VAL A 64 -1.91 6.95 -7.51
CA VAL A 64 -0.51 6.72 -7.83
C VAL A 64 -0.21 5.23 -7.90
N CYS A 65 0.27 4.78 -9.06
CA CYS A 65 0.79 3.43 -9.23
C CYS A 65 2.32 3.44 -9.13
N LEU A 66 2.86 2.63 -8.23
CA LEU A 66 4.29 2.46 -8.01
C LEU A 66 4.76 1.14 -8.62
N ILE A 67 5.64 1.24 -9.62
CA ILE A 67 6.26 0.07 -10.27
C ILE A 67 7.56 -0.26 -9.55
N ILE A 68 7.61 -1.41 -8.89
CA ILE A 68 8.71 -1.83 -8.02
C ILE A 68 9.28 -3.16 -8.51
N GLY A 69 10.55 -3.45 -8.21
CA GLY A 69 11.08 -4.79 -8.45
C GLY A 69 10.53 -5.80 -7.44
N PRO A 70 10.49 -7.10 -7.78
CA PRO A 70 10.04 -8.13 -6.85
C PRO A 70 10.82 -8.13 -5.53
N GLU A 71 12.07 -7.67 -5.54
CA GLU A 71 13.01 -7.63 -4.42
C GLU A 71 12.77 -6.48 -3.41
N HIS A 72 11.83 -5.57 -3.69
CA HIS A 72 11.64 -4.34 -2.90
C HIS A 72 10.50 -4.44 -1.87
N ASP A 73 10.64 -5.32 -0.87
CA ASP A 73 9.63 -5.51 0.20
C ASP A 73 9.40 -4.26 1.05
N ALA A 74 10.45 -3.51 1.39
CA ALA A 74 10.35 -2.26 2.16
C ALA A 74 9.42 -1.22 1.49
N LEU A 75 9.37 -1.21 0.15
CA LEU A 75 8.54 -0.29 -0.61
C LEU A 75 7.06 -0.72 -0.60
N ARG A 76 6.79 -2.04 -0.53
CA ARG A 76 5.44 -2.58 -0.31
C ARG A 76 4.92 -2.23 1.07
N GLU A 77 5.77 -2.36 2.09
CA GLU A 77 5.42 -2.03 3.47
C GLU A 77 5.16 -0.53 3.63
N TYR A 78 6.00 0.32 3.05
CA TYR A 78 5.79 1.77 3.01
C TYR A 78 4.42 2.14 2.41
N VAL A 79 4.05 1.55 1.26
CA VAL A 79 2.75 1.82 0.62
C VAL A 79 1.58 1.35 1.50
N ARG A 80 1.70 0.19 2.15
CA ARG A 80 0.68 -0.29 3.10
C ARG A 80 0.50 0.64 4.30
N ALA A 81 1.61 1.13 4.85
CA ALA A 81 1.59 2.06 5.98
C ALA A 81 1.04 3.45 5.60
N THR A 82 1.20 3.85 4.34
CA THR A 82 0.85 5.20 3.85
C THR A 82 -0.56 5.22 3.27
N SER A 83 -1.58 5.33 4.13
CA SER A 83 -3.01 5.39 3.72
C SER A 83 -3.68 6.74 3.99
N GLY A 84 -2.93 7.84 3.85
CA GLY A 84 -3.40 9.22 4.11
C GLY A 84 -4.35 9.79 3.06
N GLY A 85 -5.48 9.12 2.77
CA GLY A 85 -6.53 9.58 1.85
C GLY A 85 -6.19 9.49 0.36
N ARG A 86 -5.11 8.79 0.00
CA ARG A 86 -4.63 8.61 -1.38
C ARG A 86 -4.62 7.13 -1.76
N SER A 87 -4.87 6.84 -3.02
CA SER A 87 -4.76 5.47 -3.56
C SER A 87 -3.33 5.22 -4.01
N LEU A 88 -2.61 4.37 -3.29
CA LEU A 88 -1.26 3.93 -3.62
C LEU A 88 -1.27 2.42 -3.89
N VAL A 89 -0.85 2.02 -5.10
CA VAL A 89 -0.82 0.62 -5.51
C VAL A 89 0.57 0.24 -5.98
N CYS A 90 1.10 -0.87 -5.46
CA CYS A 90 2.35 -1.46 -5.94
C CYS A 90 2.10 -2.48 -7.04
N ALA A 91 2.92 -2.44 -8.09
CA ALA A 91 2.94 -3.42 -9.17
C ALA A 91 4.39 -3.84 -9.47
N THR A 92 4.60 -5.12 -9.80
CA THR A 92 5.94 -5.69 -9.99
C THR A 92 6.19 -6.25 -11.39
N ASP A 93 5.18 -6.27 -12.24
CA ASP A 93 5.23 -6.88 -13.58
C ASP A 93 5.45 -5.81 -14.66
N LEU A 94 6.50 -5.98 -15.48
CA LEU A 94 6.81 -5.10 -16.61
C LEU A 94 5.82 -5.27 -17.79
N GLY A 95 4.99 -6.32 -17.79
CA GLY A 95 3.92 -6.53 -18.76
C GLY A 95 2.55 -5.97 -18.34
N LEU A 96 2.47 -5.27 -17.21
CA LEU A 96 1.19 -4.83 -16.64
C LEU A 96 0.58 -3.67 -17.42
N THR A 97 -0.70 -3.81 -17.78
CA THR A 97 -1.53 -2.67 -18.21
C THR A 97 -2.18 -2.03 -16.99
N ILE A 98 -1.84 -0.78 -16.70
CA ILE A 98 -2.50 -0.01 -15.64
C ILE A 98 -3.81 0.53 -16.19
N ARG A 99 -4.93 0.10 -15.60
CA ARG A 99 -6.25 0.69 -15.86
C ARG A 99 -6.67 1.51 -14.65
N ALA A 100 -6.93 2.78 -14.88
CA ALA A 100 -7.65 3.61 -13.92
C ALA A 100 -9.07 3.03 -13.76
N THR A 101 -9.37 2.49 -12.59
CA THR A 101 -10.75 2.22 -12.18
C THR A 101 -11.24 3.43 -11.41
N ALA A 102 -12.38 4.00 -11.81
CA ALA A 102 -12.99 5.07 -11.02
C ALA A 102 -13.38 4.50 -9.65
N THR A 103 -12.62 4.82 -8.61
CA THR A 103 -13.03 4.59 -7.23
C THR A 103 -14.07 5.66 -6.90
N GLY A 104 -15.35 5.31 -7.01
CA GLY A 104 -16.42 6.11 -6.40
C GLY A 104 -16.22 6.18 -4.88
N PRO A 105 -16.85 7.15 -4.18
CA PRO A 105 -16.82 7.16 -2.72
C PRO A 105 -17.27 5.78 -2.23
N ALA A 106 -16.48 5.17 -1.35
CA ALA A 106 -16.81 3.90 -0.74
C ALA A 106 -18.25 3.98 -0.23
N ALA A 107 -19.13 3.13 -0.79
CA ALA A 107 -20.49 3.02 -0.29
C ALA A 107 -20.40 2.75 1.21
N PRO A 108 -21.18 3.46 2.05
CA PRO A 108 -21.16 3.19 3.48
C PRO A 108 -21.46 1.71 3.69
N ALA A 109 -20.60 1.04 4.47
CA ALA A 109 -20.80 -0.34 4.84
C ALA A 109 -22.22 -0.49 5.40
N GLU A 110 -23.04 -1.27 4.71
CA GLU A 110 -24.40 -1.57 5.14
C GLU A 110 -24.30 -2.22 6.53
N PRO A 111 -24.94 -1.65 7.56
CA PRO A 111 -24.84 -2.19 8.91
C PRO A 111 -25.41 -3.61 8.90
N ALA A 112 -24.61 -4.55 9.39
CA ALA A 112 -25.01 -5.94 9.52
C ALA A 112 -26.36 -6.03 10.21
N ALA A 113 -27.32 -6.68 9.54
CA ALA A 113 -28.65 -6.92 10.08
C ALA A 113 -28.53 -7.64 11.45
N PRO A 114 -29.31 -7.23 12.46
CA PRO A 114 -29.29 -7.90 13.76
C PRO A 114 -29.72 -9.36 13.58
N THR A 115 -28.85 -10.27 14.02
CA THR A 115 -29.12 -11.70 14.05
C THR A 115 -30.15 -11.94 15.16
N GLU A 116 -31.37 -12.36 14.81
CA GLU A 116 -32.37 -12.73 15.81
C GLU A 116 -31.88 -13.96 16.60
N PRO A 117 -31.99 -13.95 17.94
CA PRO A 117 -31.61 -15.11 18.75
C PRO A 117 -32.58 -16.26 18.50
N SER A 118 -32.05 -17.42 18.12
CA SER A 118 -32.82 -18.65 17.94
C SER A 118 -33.49 -19.07 19.25
N GLU A 119 -34.81 -19.29 19.22
CA GLU A 119 -35.59 -19.81 20.34
C GLU A 119 -35.06 -21.19 20.80
N PRO A 120 -34.98 -21.45 22.11
CA PRO A 120 -34.62 -22.77 22.62
C PRO A 120 -35.78 -23.74 22.46
N THR A 121 -35.59 -24.78 21.64
CA THR A 121 -36.51 -25.92 21.52
C THR A 121 -36.71 -26.59 22.88
N ALA A 122 -37.96 -26.59 23.37
CA ALA A 122 -38.35 -27.27 24.60
C ALA A 122 -38.16 -28.80 24.50
N PRO A 123 -37.80 -29.48 25.60
CA PRO A 123 -37.67 -30.94 25.60
C PRO A 123 -39.04 -31.63 25.54
N THR A 124 -39.21 -32.54 24.60
CA THR A 124 -40.38 -33.43 24.50
C THR A 124 -40.36 -34.45 25.66
N GLU A 125 -41.38 -34.40 26.50
CA GLU A 125 -41.63 -35.38 27.56
C GLU A 125 -42.11 -36.72 26.95
N PRO A 126 -41.65 -37.89 27.45
CA PRO A 126 -42.06 -39.19 26.93
C PRO A 126 -43.48 -39.56 27.39
N ALA A 127 -44.29 -40.04 26.46
CA ALA A 127 -45.65 -40.52 26.71
C ALA A 127 -45.65 -41.81 27.56
N ASP A 128 -46.36 -41.75 28.70
CA ASP A 128 -46.71 -42.90 29.53
C ASP A 128 -47.96 -43.62 28.96
N PRO A 129 -47.97 -44.95 28.78
CA PRO A 129 -49.13 -45.67 28.25
C PRO A 129 -50.04 -46.14 29.38
N GLY A 130 -51.31 -45.74 29.35
CA GLY A 130 -52.32 -46.26 30.29
C GLY A 130 -53.69 -46.45 29.65
N ALA A 131 -54.04 -47.72 29.38
CA ALA A 131 -55.37 -48.34 29.47
C ALA A 131 -55.42 -49.66 28.67
#